data_AF-A0A820RFX2-F1
#
_entry.id   AF-A0A820RFX2-F1
#
_cell.length_a   1.000
_cell.length_b   1.000
_cell.length_c   1.000
_cell.angle_alpha   90.00
_cell.angle_beta   90.00
_cell.angle_gamma   90.00
#
_symmetry.space_group_name_H-M   'P 1'
#
loop_
_entity.id
_entity.type
_entity.pdbx_description
1 polymer ?
#
loop_
_entity_poly.entity_id
_entity_poly.type
_entity_poly.pdbx_seq_one_letter_code
_entity_poly.pdbx_strand_id
1 'polypeptide(L)'
;RDNPVPCKCMNIHERDAKSFPHVVYHGTIIEVIRSILLDGFVIPGTVVSSGKRINPPKNHIARDVPAFGVADFSAAIFVSPSIYYSSDSTYAIPFVNGDQKLIPLLECSVKSNSYSTYRCTTPHYKEKPGDNMQAIEWRITDPTNV
;
A
#
# COMPACT_ATOMS: atom_id res chain seq x y z
N ARG A 1 -25.15 -4.25 -18.62
CA ARG A 1 -25.33 -3.23 -17.55
C ARG A 1 -25.45 -1.92 -18.29
N ASP A 2 -26.67 -1.46 -18.54
CA ASP A 2 -26.94 -0.67 -19.75
C ASP A 2 -27.10 0.83 -19.47
N ASN A 3 -26.77 1.29 -18.26
CA ASN A 3 -26.68 2.71 -17.90
C ASN A 3 -25.77 2.91 -16.68
N PRO A 4 -24.44 2.92 -16.84
CA PRO A 4 -23.54 3.27 -15.74
C PRO A 4 -23.71 4.76 -15.38
N VAL A 5 -23.94 5.06 -14.11
CA VAL A 5 -23.97 6.45 -13.60
C VAL A 5 -22.52 6.92 -13.40
N PRO A 6 -22.06 7.98 -14.11
CA PRO A 6 -20.70 8.49 -13.92
C PRO A 6 -20.58 9.17 -12.55
N CYS A 7 -19.69 8.68 -11.69
CA CYS A 7 -19.36 9.34 -10.44
C CYS A 7 -18.48 10.57 -10.72
N LYS A 8 -19.06 11.78 -10.67
CA LYS A 8 -18.30 13.03 -10.90
C LYS A 8 -17.25 13.34 -9.83
N CYS A 9 -17.30 12.62 -8.71
CA CYS A 9 -16.40 12.80 -7.58
C CYS A 9 -15.25 11.78 -7.57
N MET A 10 -15.23 10.82 -8.50
CA MET A 10 -14.25 9.74 -8.54
C MET A 10 -13.93 9.39 -9.99
N ASN A 11 -12.70 9.69 -10.42
CA ASN A 11 -12.22 9.29 -11.73
C ASN A 11 -11.36 8.04 -11.57
N ILE A 12 -11.86 6.90 -12.04
CA ILE A 12 -11.05 5.67 -12.17
C ILE A 12 -10.29 5.84 -13.48
N HIS A 13 -9.04 6.30 -13.40
CA HIS A 13 -8.20 6.41 -14.58
C HIS A 13 -7.95 5.03 -15.17
N GLU A 14 -8.00 4.90 -16.50
CA GLU A 14 -7.45 3.73 -17.16
C GLU A 14 -5.99 3.58 -16.77
N ARG A 15 -5.60 2.35 -16.46
CA ARG A 15 -4.25 2.03 -16.06
C ARG A 15 -3.27 2.37 -17.18
N ASP A 16 -2.30 3.25 -16.90
CA ASP A 16 -1.13 3.44 -17.76
C ASP A 16 -0.15 2.28 -17.58
N ALA A 17 -0.46 1.15 -18.22
CA ALA A 17 0.37 -0.05 -18.18
C ALA A 17 1.74 0.14 -18.87
N LYS A 18 1.92 1.22 -19.65
CA LYS A 18 3.19 1.52 -20.31
C LYS A 18 4.17 2.15 -19.32
N SER A 19 3.72 3.14 -18.54
CA SER A 19 4.56 3.81 -17.55
C SER A 19 4.59 3.09 -16.20
N PHE A 20 3.51 2.38 -15.85
CA PHE A 20 3.34 1.66 -14.59
C PHE A 20 2.95 0.18 -14.83
N PRO A 21 3.90 -0.63 -15.32
CA PRO A 21 3.62 -1.99 -15.81
C PRO A 21 3.36 -3.02 -14.71
N HIS A 22 3.60 -2.71 -13.44
CA HIS A 22 3.39 -3.64 -12.33
C HIS A 22 2.10 -3.32 -11.56
N VAL A 23 1.25 -4.32 -11.37
CA VAL A 23 0.10 -4.23 -10.45
C VAL A 23 0.54 -4.69 -9.08
N VAL A 24 0.19 -3.91 -8.07
CA VAL A 24 0.45 -4.22 -6.66
C VAL A 24 -0.74 -3.80 -5.81
N TYR A 25 -0.73 -4.23 -4.56
CA TYR A 25 -1.77 -3.99 -3.59
C TYR A 25 -1.18 -3.31 -2.35
N HIS A 26 -1.95 -2.39 -1.76
CA HIS A 26 -1.63 -1.74 -0.49
C HIS A 26 -2.77 -2.00 0.49
N GLY A 27 -2.50 -2.79 1.53
CA GLY A 27 -3.38 -2.98 2.67
C GLY A 27 -3.36 -1.76 3.58
N THR A 28 -4.53 -1.35 4.08
CA THR A 28 -4.61 -0.14 4.91
C THR A 28 -5.81 -0.16 5.86
N ILE A 29 -6.17 1.00 6.41
CA ILE A 29 -7.37 1.18 7.25
C ILE A 29 -8.37 2.09 6.52
N ILE A 30 -9.67 1.86 6.71
CA ILE A 30 -10.69 2.58 5.93
C ILE A 30 -10.62 4.10 6.15
N GLU A 31 -10.20 4.53 7.34
CA GLU A 31 -10.09 5.93 7.74
C GLU A 31 -9.03 6.71 6.95
N VAL A 32 -8.03 6.03 6.37
CA VAL A 32 -6.94 6.70 5.63
C VAL A 32 -7.15 6.70 4.12
N ILE A 33 -8.05 5.87 3.59
CA ILE A 33 -8.33 5.79 2.15
C ILE A 33 -8.62 7.18 1.57
N ARG A 34 -9.44 7.99 2.26
CA ARG A 34 -9.76 9.36 1.81
C ARG A 34 -8.51 10.23 1.68
N SER A 35 -7.58 10.16 2.64
CA SER A 35 -6.33 10.93 2.57
C SER A 35 -5.46 10.44 1.42
N ILE A 36 -5.33 9.12 1.20
CA ILE A 36 -4.57 8.60 0.06
C ILE A 36 -5.17 9.05 -1.28
N LEU A 37 -6.50 9.10 -1.40
CA LEU A 37 -7.16 9.55 -2.62
C LEU A 37 -7.03 11.07 -2.87
N LEU A 38 -6.84 11.88 -1.81
CA LEU A 38 -6.72 13.34 -1.92
C LEU A 38 -5.27 13.82 -2.00
N ASP A 39 -4.40 13.23 -1.17
CA ASP A 39 -3.00 13.63 -0.99
C ASP A 39 -2.02 12.74 -1.77
N GLY A 40 -2.50 11.61 -2.29
CA GLY A 40 -1.65 10.55 -2.82
C GLY A 40 -1.03 9.69 -1.71
N PHE A 41 -0.18 8.75 -2.11
CA PHE A 41 0.67 8.02 -1.17
C PHE A 41 1.78 8.93 -0.66
N VAL A 42 1.98 8.92 0.66
CA VAL A 42 3.05 9.69 1.30
C VAL A 42 3.87 8.78 2.22
N ILE A 43 5.15 9.10 2.36
CA ILE A 43 6.02 8.40 3.31
C ILE A 43 5.72 8.84 4.76
N PRO A 44 6.00 7.99 5.75
CA PRO A 44 5.93 8.39 7.15
C PRO A 44 6.85 9.59 7.43
N GLY A 45 6.37 10.55 8.21
CA GLY A 45 6.98 11.86 8.42
C GLY A 45 6.29 12.98 7.65
N THR A 46 5.56 12.70 6.57
CA THR A 46 4.82 13.71 5.81
C THR A 46 3.59 14.22 6.56
N VAL A 47 3.32 15.53 6.46
CA VAL A 47 2.07 16.16 6.92
C VAL A 47 1.14 16.26 5.72
N VAL A 48 -0.01 15.59 5.79
CA VAL A 48 -1.01 15.58 4.71
C VAL A 48 -1.96 16.77 4.82
N SER A 49 -2.84 17.01 3.83
CA SER A 49 -3.74 18.18 3.78
C SER A 49 -4.62 18.36 5.02
N SER A 50 -4.93 17.27 5.73
CA SER A 50 -5.66 17.32 7.01
C SER A 50 -4.85 17.90 8.18
N GLY A 51 -3.57 18.21 8.00
CA GLY A 51 -2.64 18.64 9.05
C GLY A 51 -2.08 17.48 9.90
N LYS A 52 -2.49 16.24 9.63
CA LYS A 52 -1.98 15.04 10.34
C LYS A 52 -0.61 14.64 9.81
N ARG A 53 0.34 14.40 10.72
CA ARG A 53 1.61 13.72 10.39
C ARG A 53 1.41 12.22 10.31
N ILE A 54 1.82 11.62 9.20
CA ILE A 54 1.79 10.17 9.02
C ILE A 54 2.96 9.55 9.77
N ASN A 55 2.68 8.50 10.55
CA ASN A 55 3.70 7.74 11.28
C ASN A 55 3.48 6.25 11.02
N PRO A 56 4.53 5.41 11.08
CA PRO A 56 4.35 3.96 11.02
C PRO A 56 3.43 3.50 12.16
N PRO A 57 2.55 2.51 11.95
CA PRO A 57 1.77 1.94 13.03
C PRO A 57 2.67 1.28 14.10
N LYS A 58 2.18 1.18 15.34
CA LYS A 58 2.98 0.70 16.49
C LYS A 58 3.55 -0.71 16.33
N ASN A 59 2.92 -1.55 15.53
CA ASN A 59 3.33 -2.92 15.25
C ASN A 59 4.28 -3.04 14.03
N HIS A 60 4.72 -1.94 13.45
CA HIS A 60 5.65 -1.91 12.33
C HIS A 60 7.06 -1.51 12.79
N ILE A 61 8.07 -1.75 11.94
CA ILE A 61 9.42 -1.19 12.13
C ILE A 61 9.28 0.34 12.20
N ALA A 62 9.81 0.94 13.27
CA ALA A 62 9.71 2.38 13.50
C ALA A 62 10.66 3.19 12.59
N ARG A 63 10.44 4.51 12.53
CA ARG A 63 11.38 5.47 11.91
C ARG A 63 12.75 5.37 12.56
N ASP A 64 13.78 5.64 11.77
CA ASP A 64 15.19 5.63 12.18
C ASP A 64 15.69 4.26 12.71
N VAL A 65 14.91 3.19 12.50
CA VAL A 65 15.32 1.82 12.83
C VAL A 65 15.89 1.13 11.59
N PRO A 66 17.15 0.68 11.63
CA PRO A 66 17.74 -0.02 10.50
C PRO A 66 17.18 -1.44 10.37
N ALA A 67 16.86 -1.84 9.14
CA ALA A 67 16.47 -3.21 8.82
C ALA A 67 16.86 -3.54 7.38
N PHE A 68 17.24 -4.80 7.12
CA PHE A 68 17.60 -5.29 5.79
C PHE A 68 18.69 -4.45 5.08
N GLY A 69 19.64 -3.90 5.85
CA GLY A 69 20.70 -3.04 5.32
C GLY A 69 20.28 -1.60 4.98
N VAL A 70 19.04 -1.21 5.29
CA VAL A 70 18.53 0.15 5.09
C VAL A 70 18.50 0.88 6.44
N ALA A 71 19.07 2.09 6.50
CA ALA A 71 19.20 2.87 7.74
C ALA A 71 17.84 3.28 8.35
N ASP A 72 16.91 3.74 7.52
CA ASP A 72 15.52 3.98 7.91
C ASP A 72 14.60 3.18 6.98
N PHE A 73 14.36 1.93 7.37
CA PHE A 73 13.58 1.02 6.55
C PHE A 73 12.14 1.51 6.37
N SER A 74 11.54 2.05 7.44
CA SER A 74 10.15 2.50 7.46
C SER A 74 9.89 3.81 6.69
N ALA A 75 10.94 4.52 6.27
CA ALA A 75 10.87 5.72 5.43
C ALA A 75 10.49 5.43 3.97
N ALA A 76 9.38 4.73 3.74
CA ALA A 76 8.95 4.29 2.42
C ALA A 76 7.44 4.01 2.37
N ILE A 77 6.93 3.81 1.15
CA ILE A 77 5.61 3.25 0.89
C ILE A 77 5.78 1.76 0.64
N PHE A 78 4.98 0.94 1.30
CA PHE A 78 5.03 -0.52 1.18
C PHE A 78 3.82 -1.04 0.40
N VAL A 79 4.07 -1.88 -0.58
CA VAL A 79 3.06 -2.53 -1.42
C VAL A 79 3.47 -3.99 -1.67
N SER A 80 2.58 -4.80 -2.24
CA SER A 80 2.91 -6.18 -2.61
C SER A 80 2.22 -6.60 -3.91
N PRO A 81 2.84 -7.39 -4.77
CA PRO A 81 2.14 -8.04 -5.89
C PRO A 81 1.08 -9.04 -5.42
N SER A 82 1.10 -9.45 -4.15
CA SER A 82 0.12 -10.37 -3.57
C SER A 82 -1.02 -9.63 -2.89
N ILE A 83 -2.24 -9.82 -3.40
CA ILE A 83 -3.46 -9.34 -2.75
C ILE A 83 -3.65 -10.02 -1.38
N TYR A 84 -3.27 -11.29 -1.25
CA TYR A 84 -3.40 -12.06 -0.02
C TYR A 84 -2.48 -11.52 1.07
N TYR A 85 -1.22 -11.25 0.72
CA TYR A 85 -0.26 -10.64 1.63
C TYR A 85 -0.72 -9.27 2.08
N SER A 86 -1.15 -8.42 1.15
CA SER A 86 -1.65 -7.08 1.46
C SER A 86 -2.92 -7.09 2.31
N SER A 87 -3.71 -8.17 2.23
CA SER A 87 -4.94 -8.34 3.02
C SER A 87 -4.72 -8.89 4.43
N ASP A 88 -3.48 -9.28 4.78
CA ASP A 88 -3.17 -9.76 6.11
C ASP A 88 -3.47 -8.69 7.17
N SER A 89 -3.96 -9.10 8.34
CA SER A 89 -4.32 -8.20 9.43
C SER A 89 -3.17 -7.34 9.96
N THR A 90 -1.93 -7.69 9.63
CA THR A 90 -0.73 -6.88 9.89
C THR A 90 -0.78 -5.56 9.12
N TYR A 91 -1.33 -5.57 7.90
CA TYR A 91 -1.32 -4.44 6.96
C TYR A 91 -2.70 -3.83 6.74
N ALA A 92 -3.75 -4.65 6.68
CA ALA A 92 -5.12 -4.19 6.44
C ALA A 92 -6.02 -4.44 7.66
N ILE A 93 -6.69 -3.39 8.14
CA ILE A 93 -7.65 -3.51 9.26
C ILE A 93 -9.05 -3.66 8.69
N PRO A 94 -9.75 -4.80 8.95
CA PRO A 94 -11.11 -4.98 8.50
C PRO A 94 -12.07 -3.99 9.16
N PHE A 95 -13.10 -3.58 8.45
CA PHE A 95 -14.20 -2.77 8.98
C PHE A 95 -15.55 -3.43 8.68
N VAL A 96 -16.58 -3.01 9.41
CA VAL A 96 -17.95 -3.52 9.24
C VAL A 96 -18.78 -2.46 8.54
N ASN A 97 -19.53 -2.87 7.52
CA ASN A 97 -20.51 -2.04 6.83
C ASN A 97 -21.82 -2.83 6.66
N GLY A 98 -22.81 -2.54 7.50
CA GLY A 98 -24.03 -3.35 7.58
C GLY A 98 -23.73 -4.76 8.10
N ASP A 99 -24.10 -5.77 7.31
CA ASP A 99 -23.87 -7.20 7.56
C ASP A 99 -22.55 -7.73 6.98
N GLN A 100 -21.73 -6.86 6.38
CA GLN A 100 -20.49 -7.24 5.71
C GLN A 100 -19.26 -6.86 6.53
N LYS A 101 -18.29 -7.78 6.59
CA LYS A 101 -16.92 -7.51 7.05
C LYS A 101 -16.03 -7.37 5.83
N LEU A 102 -15.45 -6.17 5.67
CA LEU A 102 -14.68 -5.79 4.48
C LEU A 102 -13.22 -5.52 4.87
N ILE A 103 -12.29 -5.79 3.95
CA ILE A 103 -10.86 -5.49 4.10
C ILE A 103 -10.51 -4.42 3.07
N PRO A 104 -10.05 -3.22 3.49
CA PRO A 104 -9.73 -2.15 2.57
C PRO A 104 -8.35 -2.38 1.93
N LEU A 105 -8.33 -2.43 0.60
CA LEU A 105 -7.15 -2.63 -0.24
C LEU A 105 -7.16 -1.61 -1.37
N LEU A 106 -6.00 -1.05 -1.69
CA LEU A 106 -5.81 -0.24 -2.90
C LEU A 106 -5.02 -1.03 -3.92
N GLU A 107 -5.60 -1.27 -5.09
CA GLU A 107 -4.83 -1.70 -6.26
C GLU A 107 -4.08 -0.49 -6.83
N CYS A 108 -2.77 -0.63 -6.97
CA CYS A 108 -1.87 0.42 -7.41
C CYS A 108 -1.07 -0.06 -8.62
N SER A 109 -0.55 0.88 -9.40
CA SER A 109 0.41 0.58 -10.46
C SER A 109 1.76 1.17 -10.13
N VAL A 110 2.83 0.40 -10.32
CA VAL A 110 4.21 0.78 -9.96
C VAL A 110 5.09 0.78 -11.21
N LYS A 111 5.94 1.81 -11.30
CA LYS A 111 6.93 1.98 -12.38
C LYS A 111 8.06 0.96 -12.22
N SER A 112 8.60 0.46 -13.33
CA SER A 112 9.77 -0.42 -13.24
C SER A 112 10.96 0.34 -12.63
N ASN A 113 11.79 -0.38 -11.85
CA ASN A 113 12.97 0.16 -11.18
C ASN A 113 12.71 1.25 -10.12
N SER A 114 11.45 1.50 -9.72
CA SER A 114 11.10 2.46 -8.66
C SER A 114 10.96 1.84 -7.27
N TYR A 115 11.37 0.58 -7.11
CA TYR A 115 11.14 -0.17 -5.89
C TYR A 115 12.29 -1.14 -5.64
N SER A 116 12.46 -1.50 -4.37
CA SER A 116 13.27 -2.64 -3.94
C SER A 116 12.36 -3.71 -3.37
N THR A 117 12.73 -4.98 -3.50
CA THR A 117 11.94 -6.09 -2.97
C THR A 117 12.62 -6.74 -1.78
N TYR A 118 11.81 -7.22 -0.85
CA TYR A 118 12.24 -7.83 0.40
C TYR A 118 11.44 -9.11 0.65
N ARG A 119 12.03 -10.00 1.44
CA ARG A 119 11.36 -11.21 1.92
C ARG A 119 10.18 -10.85 2.82
N CYS A 120 9.25 -11.79 2.96
CA CYS A 120 8.14 -11.70 3.90
C CYS A 120 8.62 -11.32 5.31
N THR A 121 8.00 -10.29 5.90
CA THR A 121 8.27 -9.83 7.26
C THR A 121 7.17 -10.25 8.25
N THR A 122 6.03 -10.73 7.76
CA THR A 122 4.87 -11.17 8.56
C THR A 122 5.06 -12.61 9.09
N PRO A 123 5.32 -12.82 10.41
CA PRO A 123 5.74 -14.13 10.93
C PRO A 123 4.73 -15.27 10.77
N HIS A 124 3.44 -14.94 10.66
CA HIS A 124 2.36 -15.92 10.59
C HIS A 124 1.72 -16.05 9.20
N TYR A 125 2.24 -15.31 8.21
CA TYR A 125 1.70 -15.36 6.87
C TYR A 125 2.02 -16.71 6.22
N LYS A 126 0.98 -17.34 5.65
CA LYS A 126 1.11 -18.58 4.90
C LYS A 126 1.07 -18.26 3.41
N GLU A 127 2.14 -18.63 2.72
CA GLU A 127 2.29 -18.50 1.28
C GLU A 127 1.05 -18.98 0.52
N LYS A 128 0.62 -18.18 -0.46
CA LYS A 128 -0.48 -18.47 -1.37
C LYS A 128 0.06 -18.72 -2.78
N PRO A 129 -0.71 -19.38 -3.66
CA PRO A 129 -0.28 -19.59 -5.04
C PRO A 129 0.09 -18.27 -5.73
N GLY A 130 1.30 -18.21 -6.29
CA GLY A 130 1.83 -17.04 -6.98
C GLY A 130 2.62 -16.07 -6.09
N ASP A 131 2.64 -16.27 -4.78
CA ASP A 131 3.50 -15.51 -3.88
C ASP A 131 4.98 -15.85 -4.13
N ASN A 132 5.84 -14.84 -4.03
CA ASN A 132 7.28 -15.04 -3.95
C ASN A 132 7.76 -14.59 -2.57
N MET A 133 7.87 -15.51 -1.62
CA MET A 133 8.18 -15.20 -0.22
C MET A 133 9.53 -14.49 -0.01
N GLN A 134 10.43 -14.52 -1.00
CA GLN A 134 11.72 -13.80 -0.97
C GLN A 134 11.64 -12.38 -1.54
N ALA A 135 10.55 -12.01 -2.20
CA ALA A 135 10.37 -10.73 -2.88
C ALA A 135 8.93 -10.18 -2.80
N ILE A 136 8.16 -10.58 -1.78
CA ILE A 136 6.74 -10.26 -1.62
C ILE A 136 6.49 -8.84 -1.11
N GLU A 137 7.46 -8.25 -0.40
CA GLU A 137 7.34 -6.91 0.17
C GLU A 137 8.09 -5.91 -0.72
N TRP A 138 7.36 -5.01 -1.38
CA TRP A 138 7.93 -4.00 -2.26
C TRP A 138 8.00 -2.67 -1.52
N ARG A 139 9.21 -2.13 -1.41
CA ARG A 139 9.49 -0.85 -0.78
C ARG A 139 9.74 0.20 -1.85
N ILE A 140 8.87 1.20 -1.89
CA ILE A 140 8.98 2.38 -2.77
C ILE A 140 9.56 3.52 -1.94
N THR A 141 10.80 3.89 -2.24
CA THR A 141 11.43 5.07 -1.65
C THR A 141 10.86 6.34 -2.22
N ASP A 142 10.85 7.39 -1.39
CA ASP A 142 10.56 8.80 -1.73
C ASP A 142 9.93 9.04 -3.11
N PRO A 143 8.60 9.29 -3.18
CA PRO A 143 7.88 9.49 -4.43
C PRO A 143 8.31 10.74 -5.22
N THR A 144 9.19 11.59 -4.67
CA THR A 144 9.77 12.75 -5.39
C THR A 144 11.02 12.40 -6.21
N ASN A 145 11.59 11.20 -6.03
CA ASN A 145 12.83 10.75 -6.68
C ASN A 145 12.59 9.70 -7.80
N VAL A 146 11.38 9.64 -8.38
CA VAL A 146 10.99 8.61 -9.38
C VAL A 146 10.52 9.19 -10.72
#